data_AF-A0A1S7FWA5-F1
#
_entry.id   AF-A0A1S7FWA5-F1
#
_cell.length_a   1.000
_cell.length_b   1.000
_cell.length_c   1.000
_cell.angle_alpha   90.00
_cell.angle_beta   90.00
_cell.angle_gamma   90.00
#
_symmetry.space_group_name_H-M   'P 1'
#
loop_
_entity.id
_entity.type
_entity.pdbx_description
1 polymer ?
#
loop_
_entity_poly.entity_id
_entity_poly.type
_entity_poly.pdbx_seq_one_letter_code
_entity_poly.pdbx_strand_id
1 'polypeptide(L)' 'MAKAQVGDIIEFKDGLTGVVEKINENSVIVDLTLMENFKNLAIEEKTVVNHKNYKVIHAVDDEK' A
#
# COMPACT_ATOMS: atom_id res chain seq x y z
N MET A 1 4.96 4.88 -15.67
CA MET A 1 4.86 4.11 -14.42
C MET A 1 3.39 3.78 -14.22
N ALA A 2 3.05 2.50 -14.05
CA ALA A 2 1.68 2.11 -13.73
C ALA A 2 1.31 2.71 -12.38
N LYS A 3 0.19 3.44 -12.30
CA LYS A 3 -0.35 3.92 -11.03
C LYS A 3 -0.98 2.72 -10.33
N ALA A 4 -0.77 2.61 -9.02
CA ALA A 4 -1.45 1.60 -8.23
C ALA A 4 -2.95 1.90 -8.23
N GLN A 5 -3.75 0.85 -8.15
CA GLN A 5 -5.21 0.88 -8.05
C GLN A 5 -5.64 0.59 -6.61
N VAL A 6 -6.89 0.92 -6.28
CA VAL A 6 -7.46 0.55 -4.98
C VAL A 6 -7.54 -0.99 -4.93
N GLY A 7 -7.00 -1.56 -3.86
CA GLY A 7 -6.85 -3.01 -3.68
C GLY A 7 -5.44 -3.54 -3.98
N ASP A 8 -4.62 -2.81 -4.75
CA ASP A 8 -3.26 -3.26 -5.06
C ASP A 8 -2.40 -3.37 -3.81
N ILE A 9 -1.50 -4.35 -3.79
CA ILE A 9 -0.47 -4.47 -2.75
C ILE A 9 0.79 -3.77 -3.25
N ILE A 10 1.23 -2.78 -2.49
CA ILE A 10 2.44 -2.04 -2.78
C ILE A 10 3.49 -2.28 -1.70
N GLU A 11 4.75 -2.36 -2.14
CA GLU A 11 5.93 -2.35 -1.27
C GLU A 11 6.55 -0.95 -1.25
N PHE A 12 6.88 -0.45 -0.08
CA PHE A 12 7.48 0.86 0.15
C PHE A 12 8.45 0.79 1.34
N LYS A 13 9.30 1.82 1.50
CA LYS A 13 10.32 1.87 2.59
C LYS A 13 11.15 0.58 2.71
N ASP A 14 11.60 0.04 1.56
CA ASP A 14 12.49 -1.15 1.50
C ASP A 14 11.96 -2.39 2.25
N GLY A 15 10.68 -2.72 2.06
CA GLY A 15 10.11 -4.00 2.51
C GLY A 15 8.83 -3.91 3.34
N LEU A 16 8.29 -2.70 3.59
CA LEU A 16 6.95 -2.57 4.13
C LEU A 16 5.94 -2.78 3.01
N THR A 17 4.96 -3.64 3.24
CA THR A 17 3.88 -3.89 2.29
C THR A 17 2.55 -3.40 2.86
N GLY A 18 1.63 -3.03 2.00
CA GLY A 18 0.27 -2.76 2.41
C GLY A 18 -0.67 -2.61 1.22
N VAL A 19 -1.97 -2.61 1.52
CA VAL A 19 -3.02 -2.49 0.50
C VAL A 19 -3.37 -1.05 0.26
N VAL A 20 -3.44 -0.66 -1.01
CA VAL A 20 -3.91 0.67 -1.40
C VAL A 20 -5.40 0.78 -1.11
N GLU A 21 -5.76 1.60 -0.13
CA GLU A 21 -7.17 1.90 0.18
C GLU A 21 -7.68 3.08 -0.65
N LYS A 22 -6.82 4.08 -0.88
CA LYS A 22 -7.21 5.32 -1.57
C LYS A 22 -6.06 5.88 -2.39
N ILE A 23 -6.40 6.51 -3.51
CA ILE A 23 -5.45 7.17 -4.40
C ILE A 23 -5.76 8.66 -4.40
N ASN A 24 -4.70 9.46 -4.24
CA ASN A 24 -4.71 10.90 -4.42
C ASN A 24 -3.86 11.27 -5.66
N GLU A 25 -3.75 12.56 -5.96
CA GLU A 25 -3.02 13.01 -7.14
C GLU A 25 -1.51 12.69 -7.08
N ASN A 26 -0.91 12.84 -5.90
CA ASN A 26 0.54 12.72 -5.67
C ASN A 26 0.92 11.58 -4.72
N SER A 27 -0.06 10.90 -4.13
CA SER A 27 0.14 9.88 -3.11
C SER A 27 -0.97 8.85 -3.09
N VAL A 28 -0.70 7.72 -2.44
CA VAL A 28 -1.67 6.70 -2.10
C VAL A 28 -1.75 6.57 -0.59
N ILE A 29 -2.93 6.25 -0.08
CA ILE A 29 -3.15 5.84 1.30
C ILE A 29 -3.13 4.33 1.31
N VAL A 30 -2.29 3.79 2.18
CA VAL A 30 -2.03 2.37 2.31
C VAL A 30 -2.44 1.92 3.69
N ASP A 31 -3.20 0.83 3.74
CA ASP A 31 -3.58 0.16 4.97
C ASP A 31 -2.56 -0.94 5.33
N LEU A 32 -2.08 -0.88 6.58
CA LEU A 32 -1.07 -1.78 7.13
C LEU A 32 -1.66 -2.88 8.02
N THR A 33 -2.99 -2.91 8.19
CA THR A 33 -3.68 -3.87 9.06
C THR A 33 -3.60 -5.31 8.55
N LEU A 34 -3.19 -5.49 7.29
CA LEU A 34 -2.83 -6.80 6.72
C LEU A 34 -1.65 -7.48 7.43
N MET A 35 -0.79 -6.74 8.14
CA MET A 35 0.29 -7.34 8.90
C MET A 35 -0.26 -7.98 10.19
N GLU A 36 -0.05 -9.28 10.38
CA GLU A 36 -0.49 -10.01 11.58
C GLU A 36 0.05 -9.39 12.89
N ASN A 37 1.21 -8.74 12.83
CA ASN A 37 1.88 -8.05 13.93
C ASN A 37 1.42 -6.59 14.14
N PHE A 38 0.54 -6.05 13.30
CA PHE A 38 0.09 -4.66 13.35
C PHE A 38 -0.52 -4.29 14.73
N LYS A 39 -1.37 -5.17 15.28
CA LYS A 39 -2.05 -4.95 16.57
C LYS A 39 -1.10 -4.76 17.76
N ASN A 40 0.14 -5.22 17.64
CA ASN A 40 1.13 -5.19 18.72
C ASN A 40 2.12 -4.02 18.61
N LEU A 41 2.14 -3.32 17.47
CA LEU A 41 3.13 -2.29 17.15
C LEU A 41 2.68 -0.86 17.50
N ALA A 42 1.42 -0.65 17.92
CA ALA A 42 0.84 0.67 18.23
C ALA A 42 1.09 1.74 17.14
N ILE A 43 1.26 1.30 15.90
CA ILE A 43 1.44 2.14 14.72
C ILE A 43 0.07 2.54 14.15
N GLU A 44 0.02 3.65 13.41
CA GLU A 44 -1.20 4.06 12.72
C GLU A 44 -1.59 3.04 11.65
N GLU A 45 -2.88 2.71 11.57
CA GLU A 45 -3.46 1.73 10.64
C GLU A 45 -3.18 2.06 9.18
N LYS A 46 -2.98 3.34 8.90
CA LYS A 46 -2.87 3.89 7.56
C LYS A 46 -1.66 4.78 7.43
N THR A 47 -1.02 4.74 6.27
CA THR A 47 0.10 5.61 5.96
C THR A 47 -0.02 6.19 4.56
N VAL A 48 0.54 7.37 4.36
CA VAL A 48 0.54 8.08 3.07
C VAL A 48 1.88 7.84 2.37
N VAL A 49 1.83 7.28 1.18
CA VAL A 49 3.02 6.95 0.38
C VAL A 49 3.00 7.71 -0.94
N ASN A 50 4.11 8.32 -1.31
CA ASN A 50 4.22 9.03 -2.58
C ASN A 50 4.30 8.05 -3.76
N HIS A 51 3.70 8.40 -4.91
CA HIS A 51 3.79 7.58 -6.14
C HIS A 51 5.21 7.27 -6.62
N LYS A 52 6.20 8.05 -6.20
CA LYS A 52 7.62 7.84 -6.52
C LYS A 52 8.32 6.84 -5.57
N ASN A 53 7.72 6.51 -4.42
CA ASN A 53 8.36 5.80 -3.32
C ASN A 53 7.71 4.44 -3.01
N TYR A 54 7.03 3.82 -3.98
CA TYR A 54 6.51 2.47 -3.84
C TYR A 54 6.66 1.68 -5.13
N LYS A 55 6.54 0.35 -5.02
CA LYS A 55 6.45 -0.59 -6.13
C LYS A 55 5.20 -1.44 -5.97
N VAL A 56 4.39 -1.57 -7.02
CA VAL A 56 3.27 -2.52 -7.04
C VAL A 56 3.85 -3.93 -7.13
N ILE A 57 3.54 -4.78 -6.15
CA ILE A 57 4.00 -6.17 -6.09
C ILE A 57 2.87 -7.17 -6.36
N HIS A 58 1.61 -6.77 -6.14
CA HIS A 58 0.43 -7.55 -6.51
C HIS A 58 -0.63 -6.59 -7.04
N ALA A 59 -1.07 -6.81 -8.27
CA ALA A 59 -2.13 -6.04 -8.90
C ALA A 59 -3.44 -6.83 -8.83
N VAL A 60 -4.52 -6.20 -8.37
CA VAL A 60 -5.82 -6.89 -8.23
C VAL A 60 -6.50 -7.24 -9.56
N ASP A 61 -5.99 -6.73 -10.68
CA ASP A 61 -6.54 -6.98 -12.02
C ASP A 61 -6.09 -8.34 -12.61
N ASP A 62 -5.16 -9.05 -11.95
CA ASP A 62 -4.62 -10.33 -12.45
C ASP A 62 -5.56 -11.54 -12.25
N GLU A 63 -6.66 -11.37 -11.51
CA GLU A 63 -7.67 -12.43 -11.26
C GLU A 63 -8.89 -12.39 -12.21
N LYS A 64 -8.74 -11.89 -13.45
CA LYS A 64 -9.82 -11.93 -14.47
C LYS A 64 -9.73 -13.07 -15.47
#